data_AF-A0A2H0WWU3-F1
#
_entry.id   AF-A0A2H0WWU3-F1
#
_cell.length_a   1.000
_cell.length_b   1.000
_cell.length_c   1.000
_cell.angle_alpha   90.00
_cell.angle_beta   90.00
_cell.angle_gamma   90.00
#
_symmetry.space_group_name_H-M   'P 1'
#
loop_
_entity.id
_entity.type
_entity.pdbx_description
1 polymer ?
#
loop_
_entity_poly.entity_id
_entity_poly.type
_entity_poly.pdbx_seq_one_letter_code
_entity_poly.pdbx_strand_id
1 'polypeptide(L)'
;IPGKTKISYAGRVYNDKELVNLVDASLDFWLTAGRYADKFESRFAKFLGLKYCLLVNSGSSANLLAVTALTSSKLGKRQLKPGDEVI
;
A
#
# COMPACT_ATOMS: atom_id res chain seq x y z
N ILE A 1 12.77 13.84 29.46
CA ILE A 1 13.46 14.88 30.25
C ILE A 1 13.59 16.11 29.37
N PRO A 2 13.05 17.27 29.80
CA PRO A 2 13.24 18.54 29.10
C PRO A 2 14.71 18.76 28.72
N GLY A 3 14.99 19.16 27.48
CA GLY A 3 16.34 19.40 26.99
C GLY A 3 17.21 18.15 26.72
N LYS A 4 16.74 16.92 27.03
CA LYS A 4 17.49 15.68 26.73
C LYS A 4 16.73 14.70 25.83
N THR A 5 15.41 14.64 25.95
CA THR A 5 14.61 13.74 25.10
C THR A 5 14.44 14.36 23.72
N LYS A 6 14.91 13.66 22.69
CA LYS A 6 14.69 14.05 21.29
C LYS A 6 13.20 13.93 20.96
N ILE A 7 12.63 14.98 20.39
CA ILE A 7 11.27 14.98 19.83
C ILE A 7 11.41 14.76 18.33
N SER A 8 11.00 13.59 17.86
CA SER A 8 11.01 13.26 16.42
C SER A 8 9.73 13.75 15.77
N TYR A 9 9.81 14.21 14.51
CA TYR A 9 8.63 14.60 13.73
C TYR A 9 7.76 13.40 13.33
N ALA A 10 8.35 12.21 13.25
CA ALA A 10 7.69 10.96 12.91
C ALA A 10 8.44 9.75 13.50
N GLY A 11 7.75 8.62 13.58
CA GLY A 11 8.30 7.34 14.01
C GLY A 11 7.31 6.21 13.71
N ARG A 12 7.81 4.98 13.61
CA ARG A 12 6.96 3.80 13.53
C ARG A 12 6.37 3.53 14.91
N VAL A 13 5.05 3.35 14.98
CA VAL A 13 4.35 2.97 16.21
C VAL A 13 3.85 1.55 16.00
N TYR A 14 4.37 0.62 16.80
CA TYR A 14 4.03 -0.80 16.76
C TYR A 14 4.27 -1.41 18.15
N ASN A 15 3.63 -2.54 18.42
CA ASN A 15 3.76 -3.29 19.66
C ASN A 15 3.90 -4.80 19.39
N ASP A 16 3.65 -5.60 20.42
CA ASP A 16 3.70 -7.06 20.39
C ASP A 16 2.81 -7.66 19.30
N LYS A 17 1.70 -7.03 18.94
CA LYS A 17 0.78 -7.53 17.91
C LYS A 17 1.43 -7.53 16.53
N GLU A 18 2.16 -6.48 16.17
CA GLU A 18 2.89 -6.45 14.89
C GLU A 18 4.00 -7.51 14.85
N LEU A 19 4.70 -7.72 15.97
CA LEU A 19 5.74 -8.74 16.07
C LEU A 19 5.20 -10.16 15.95
N VAL A 20 4.08 -10.46 16.61
CA VAL A 20 3.41 -11.78 16.50
C VAL A 20 2.96 -12.03 15.06
N ASN A 21 2.37 -11.04 14.38
CA ASN A 21 1.95 -11.19 12.98
C ASN A 21 3.15 -11.40 12.04
N LEU A 22 4.29 -10.76 12.29
CA LEU A 22 5.51 -10.98 11.51
C LEU A 22 6.01 -12.43 11.66
N VAL A 23 6.03 -12.95 12.88
CA VAL A 23 6.43 -14.33 13.16
C VAL A 23 5.44 -15.33 12.54
N ASP A 24 4.13 -15.12 12.72
CA ASP A 24 3.10 -15.98 12.14
C ASP A 24 3.20 -16.05 10.61
N ALA A 25 3.38 -14.91 9.94
CA ALA A 25 3.63 -14.87 8.50
C ALA A 25 4.91 -15.61 8.09
N SER A 26 5.94 -15.56 8.92
CA SER A 26 7.22 -16.25 8.66
C SER A 26 7.09 -17.76 8.82
N LEU A 27 6.28 -18.22 9.78
CA LEU A 27 6.04 -19.63 10.05
C LEU A 27 5.22 -20.32 8.94
N ASP A 28 4.40 -19.56 8.19
CA ASP A 28 3.76 -20.07 6.97
C ASP A 28 4.78 -20.49 5.89
N PHE A 29 5.98 -19.90 5.93
CA PHE A 29 7.03 -20.04 4.91
C PHE A 29 6.57 -19.74 3.47
N TRP A 30 5.42 -19.08 3.31
CA TRP A 30 4.92 -18.54 2.06
C TRP A 30 5.40 -17.10 1.91
N LEU A 31 6.50 -16.92 1.19
CA LEU A 31 7.25 -15.66 1.19
C LEU A 31 6.72 -14.61 0.20
N THR A 32 5.90 -15.01 -0.76
CA THR A 32 5.23 -14.09 -1.68
C THR A 32 3.94 -13.54 -1.07
N ALA A 33 3.34 -12.53 -1.71
CA ALA A 33 2.03 -12.05 -1.29
C ALA A 33 1.01 -13.22 -1.24
N GLY A 34 0.23 -13.28 -0.17
CA GLY A 34 -0.70 -14.38 0.12
C GLY A 34 -1.63 -14.01 1.26
N ARG A 35 -1.87 -14.94 2.21
CA ARG A 35 -2.85 -14.84 3.31
C ARG A 35 -2.94 -13.45 3.96
N TYR A 36 -1.80 -12.86 4.32
CA TYR A 36 -1.76 -11.54 4.96
C TYR A 36 -2.03 -10.38 3.99
N ALA A 37 -1.59 -10.47 2.74
CA ALA A 37 -1.89 -9.47 1.71
C ALA A 37 -3.38 -9.45 1.39
N ASP A 38 -4.00 -10.61 1.13
CA ASP A 38 -5.43 -10.73 0.83
C ASP A 38 -6.30 -10.17 1.97
N LYS A 39 -5.93 -10.52 3.21
CA LYS A 39 -6.61 -10.02 4.41
C LYS A 39 -6.43 -8.51 4.58
N PHE A 40 -5.24 -7.98 4.27
CA PHE A 40 -4.99 -6.55 4.31
C PHE A 40 -5.82 -5.81 3.26
N GLU A 41 -5.77 -6.22 2.00
CA GLU A 41 -6.50 -5.59 0.88
C GLU A 41 -8.01 -5.56 1.15
N SER A 42 -8.60 -6.69 1.57
CA SER A 42 -10.03 -6.76 1.88
C SER A 42 -10.43 -5.84 3.04
N ARG A 43 -9.66 -5.87 4.15
CA ARG A 43 -9.96 -5.05 5.33
C ARG A 43 -9.71 -3.57 5.08
N PHE A 44 -8.68 -3.24 4.32
CA PHE A 44 -8.32 -1.85 4.00
C PHE A 44 -9.32 -1.23 3.01
N ALA A 45 -9.75 -1.98 1.99
CA ALA A 45 -10.84 -1.56 1.11
C ALA A 45 -12.13 -1.28 1.91
N LYS A 46 -12.51 -2.19 2.83
CA LYS A 46 -13.67 -2.00 3.72
C LYS A 46 -13.50 -0.77 4.62
N PHE A 47 -12.32 -0.56 5.20
CA PHE A 47 -12.03 0.59 6.06
C PHE A 47 -12.22 1.92 5.32
N LEU A 48 -11.81 1.99 4.05
CA LEU A 48 -11.96 3.17 3.20
C LEU A 48 -13.35 3.31 2.55
N GLY A 49 -14.23 2.31 2.68
CA GLY A 49 -15.52 2.28 1.97
C GLY A 49 -15.38 2.05 0.46
N LEU A 50 -14.29 1.44 0.02
CA LEU A 50 -14.01 1.14 -1.39
C LEU A 50 -14.28 -0.33 -1.71
N LYS A 51 -14.51 -0.62 -2.99
CA LYS A 51 -14.76 -1.99 -3.46
C LYS A 51 -13.47 -2.80 -3.65
N TYR A 52 -12.38 -2.15 -4.06
CA TYR A 52 -11.12 -2.80 -4.42
C TYR A 52 -9.93 -2.08 -3.76
N CYS A 53 -8.92 -2.85 -3.39
CA CYS A 53 -7.61 -2.38 -2.95
C CYS A 53 -6.56 -3.36 -3.48
N LEU A 54 -5.42 -2.84 -3.92
CA LEU A 54 -4.27 -3.63 -4.34
C LEU A 54 -3.05 -3.17 -3.54
N LEU A 55 -2.38 -4.09 -2.86
CA LEU A 55 -1.17 -3.85 -2.10
C LEU A 55 0.04 -3.78 -3.04
N VAL A 56 0.87 -2.77 -2.83
CA VAL A 56 2.08 -2.53 -3.62
C VAL A 56 3.24 -2.19 -2.69
N ASN A 57 4.47 -2.28 -3.20
CA ASN A 57 5.69 -2.18 -2.40
C ASN A 57 6.02 -0.77 -1.88
N SER A 58 5.38 0.29 -2.36
CA SER A 58 5.54 1.66 -1.86
C SER A 58 4.41 2.60 -2.30
N GLY A 59 4.30 3.76 -1.64
CA GLY A 59 3.38 4.82 -2.06
C GLY A 59 3.70 5.39 -3.46
N SER A 60 4.98 5.53 -3.80
CA SER A 60 5.38 5.98 -5.15
C SER A 60 4.98 4.98 -6.23
N SER A 61 5.10 3.67 -5.95
CA SER A 61 4.64 2.61 -6.85
C SER A 61 3.12 2.60 -6.99
N ALA A 62 2.38 2.96 -5.93
CA ALA A 62 0.93 3.14 -6.02
C ALA A 62 0.57 4.25 -7.00
N ASN A 63 1.22 5.41 -6.92
CA ASN A 63 1.00 6.52 -7.85
C ASN A 63 1.39 6.14 -9.29
N LEU A 64 2.53 5.46 -9.47
CA LEU A 64 2.96 4.98 -10.78
C LEU A 64 1.88 4.09 -11.40
N LEU A 65 1.42 3.06 -10.68
CA LEU A 65 0.39 2.15 -11.19
C LEU A 65 -0.95 2.85 -11.41
N ALA A 66 -1.34 3.80 -10.56
CA ALA A 66 -2.56 4.57 -10.74
C ALA A 66 -2.56 5.35 -12.05
N VAL A 67 -1.46 6.05 -12.37
CA VAL A 67 -1.34 6.82 -13.63
C VAL A 67 -1.16 5.88 -14.83
N THR A 68 -0.30 4.86 -14.72
CA THR A 68 -0.06 3.91 -15.82
C THR A 68 -1.31 3.09 -16.15
N ALA A 69 -2.19 2.78 -15.19
CA ALA A 69 -3.46 2.13 -15.49
C ALA A 69 -4.35 2.97 -16.43
N LEU A 70 -4.24 4.31 -16.36
CA LEU A 70 -4.97 5.22 -17.24
C LEU A 70 -4.44 5.23 -18.69
N THR A 71 -3.27 4.65 -18.97
CA THR A 71 -2.74 4.49 -20.34
C THR A 71 -3.21 3.19 -21.00
N SER A 72 -4.04 2.39 -20.33
CA SER A 72 -4.50 1.10 -20.86
C SER A 72 -5.35 1.26 -22.11
N SER A 73 -5.05 0.46 -23.15
CA SER A 73 -5.86 0.41 -24.38
C SER A 73 -7.33 0.02 -24.13
N LYS A 74 -7.62 -0.64 -23.01
CA LYS A 74 -8.99 -0.98 -22.57
C LYS A 74 -9.86 0.25 -22.29
N LEU A 75 -9.26 1.42 -22.08
CA LEU A 75 -9.97 2.69 -21.88
C LEU A 75 -10.36 3.38 -23.21
N GLY A 76 -9.94 2.83 -24.35
CA GLY A 76 -10.32 3.30 -25.68
C GLY A 76 -9.90 4.75 -25.92
N LYS A 77 -10.84 5.62 -26.29
CA LYS A 77 -10.58 7.05 -26.54
C LYS A 77 -10.18 7.84 -25.29
N ARG A 78 -10.41 7.30 -24.09
CA ARG A 78 -10.14 7.98 -22.80
C ARG A 78 -8.79 7.60 -22.18
N GLN A 79 -8.00 6.75 -22.84
CA GLN A 79 -6.68 6.41 -22.33
C GLN A 79 -5.76 7.64 -22.42
N LEU A 80 -4.91 7.84 -21.41
CA LEU A 80 -3.83 8.83 -21.47
C LEU A 80 -2.76 8.39 -22.48
N LYS A 81 -2.27 9.34 -23.27
CA LYS A 81 -1.22 9.17 -24.29
C LYS A 81 -0.09 10.17 -24.09
N PRO A 82 1.12 9.90 -24.63
CA PRO A 82 2.18 10.89 -24.65
C PRO A 82 1.71 12.20 -25.31
N GLY A 83 1.90 13.32 -24.61
CA GLY A 83 1.43 14.65 -25.03
C GLY A 83 0.13 15.11 -24.36
N ASP A 84 -0.61 14.21 -23.70
CA ASP A 84 -1.78 14.59 -22.90
C ASP A 84 -1.36 15.32 -21.61
N GLU A 85 -2.17 16.27 -21.16
CA GLU A 85 -1.90 17.09 -19.98
C GLU A 85 -2.50 16.47 -18.71
N VAL A 86 -1.76 16.57 -17.61
CA VAL A 86 -2.20 16.24 -16.24
C VAL A 86 -1.95 17.49 -15.39
N ILE A 87 -3.01 18.03 -14.79
CA ILE A 87 -2.97 19.24 -13.93
C ILE A 87 -2.32 18.93 -12.58
#